data_AF-A0AAV3X3M1-F1
#
_entry.id   AF-A0AAV3X3M1-F1
#
_cell.length_a   1.000
_cell.length_b   1.000
_cell.length_c   1.000
_cell.angle_alpha   90.00
_cell.angle_beta   90.00
_cell.angle_gamma   90.00
#
_symmetry.space_group_name_H-M   'P 1'
#
loop_
_entity.id
_entity.type
_entity.pdbx_description
1 polymer ?
#
loop_
_entity_poly.entity_id
_entity_poly.type
_entity_poly.pdbx_seq_one_letter_code
_entity_poly.pdbx_strand_id
1 'polypeptide(L)'
;MKNKQRLIIAVSIFLLLTLTPKAVLANAGSPMMWFGLFHLAFGNALIGILESWVVKKVQKLNIEAWKIVLGNYLSMFFGLYYIAPFLAVAAGNRDFWRATRAVEEYKLGGFLVGMFFAYLATLFLEYPFFKWAINPENKSKALPATLLSNTVSYLSMTGIYFIINLPESKW
;
A
#
# COMPACT_ATOMS: atom_id res chain seq x y z
N MET A 1 36.76 17.24 28.82
CA MET A 1 36.56 15.93 28.14
C MET A 1 36.74 16.09 26.65
N LYS A 2 37.53 15.23 26.01
CA LYS A 2 37.75 15.27 24.55
C LYS A 2 36.48 14.85 23.80
N ASN A 3 36.18 15.41 22.64
CA ASN A 3 34.94 15.15 21.87
C ASN A 3 34.65 13.65 21.64
N LYS A 4 35.69 12.82 21.49
CA LYS A 4 35.56 11.36 21.38
C LYS A 4 34.94 10.71 22.62
N GLN A 5 35.27 11.19 23.82
CA GLN A 5 34.70 10.67 25.08
C GLN A 5 33.22 11.02 25.21
N ARG A 6 32.80 12.22 24.77
CA ARG A 6 31.39 12.61 24.75
C ARG A 6 30.57 11.74 23.79
N LEU A 7 31.12 11.44 22.62
CA LEU A 7 30.46 10.56 21.64
C LEU A 7 30.33 9.13 22.16
N ILE A 8 31.40 8.57 22.74
CA ILE A 8 31.36 7.22 23.32
C ILE A 8 30.32 7.16 24.45
N ILE A 9 30.30 8.14 25.34
CA ILE A 9 29.32 8.20 26.44
C ILE A 9 27.90 8.34 25.89
N ALA A 10 27.67 9.17 24.88
CA ALA A 10 26.35 9.33 24.27
C ALA A 10 25.87 8.03 23.60
N VAL A 11 26.76 7.33 22.88
CA VAL A 11 26.45 6.04 22.24
C VAL A 11 26.21 4.96 23.30
N SER A 12 27.01 4.91 24.36
CA SER A 12 26.82 3.95 25.46
C SER A 12 25.51 4.19 26.22
N ILE A 13 25.15 5.45 26.50
CA ILE A 13 23.85 5.80 27.11
C ILE A 13 22.70 5.41 26.19
N PHE A 14 22.80 5.71 24.89
CA PHE A 14 21.80 5.32 23.90
C PHE A 14 21.62 3.80 23.86
N LEU A 15 22.71 3.04 23.78
CA LEU A 15 22.68 1.58 23.80
C LEU A 15 22.07 1.05 25.11
N LEU A 16 22.47 1.59 26.27
CA LEU A 16 21.90 1.22 27.57
C LEU A 16 20.38 1.48 27.64
N LEU A 17 19.91 2.61 27.10
CA LEU A 17 18.49 2.93 27.03
C LEU A 17 17.73 2.00 26.08
N THR A 18 18.34 1.57 24.97
CA THR A 18 17.73 0.59 24.05
C THR A 18 17.76 -0.85 24.59
N LEU A 19 18.72 -1.17 25.48
CA LEU A 19 18.91 -2.50 26.05
C LEU A 19 18.16 -2.72 27.36
N THR A 20 17.59 -1.68 27.98
CA THR A 20 16.68 -1.82 29.13
C THR A 20 15.31 -2.31 28.69
N PRO A 21 14.96 -3.61 28.86
CA PRO A 21 13.75 -4.19 28.32
C PRO A 21 12.54 -4.01 29.25
N LYS A 22 12.54 -2.96 30.08
CA LYS A 22 11.53 -2.74 31.13
C LYS A 22 10.54 -1.62 30.83
N ALA A 23 10.70 -0.92 29.70
CA ALA A 23 9.72 0.02 29.18
C ALA A 23 9.29 -0.39 27.76
N VAL A 24 9.03 -1.68 27.55
CA VAL A 24 8.11 -2.07 26.48
C VAL A 24 6.74 -1.64 26.97
N LEU A 25 6.36 -0.41 26.62
CA LEU A 25 4.98 0.04 26.72
C LEU A 25 4.10 -1.07 26.10
N ALA A 26 3.19 -1.67 26.86
CA ALA A 26 2.19 -2.62 26.32
C ALA A 26 1.26 -1.97 25.26
N ASN A 27 1.42 -0.66 25.09
CA ASN A 27 0.80 0.25 24.15
C ASN A 27 1.72 0.64 22.97
N ALA A 28 2.93 0.07 22.87
CA ALA A 28 3.68 0.08 21.61
C ALA A 28 2.98 -0.89 20.64
N GLY A 29 2.61 -0.40 19.45
CA GLY A 29 2.01 -1.25 18.41
C GLY A 29 2.88 -2.47 18.10
N SER A 30 2.27 -3.58 17.67
CA SER A 30 3.03 -4.76 17.27
C SER A 30 3.90 -4.45 16.03
N PRO A 31 4.97 -5.23 15.76
CA PRO A 31 5.73 -5.09 14.52
C PRO A 31 4.85 -5.13 13.27
N MET A 32 3.78 -5.94 13.28
CA MET A 32 2.80 -6.01 12.20
C MET A 32 2.00 -4.71 12.04
N MET A 33 1.61 -4.07 13.15
CA MET A 33 0.96 -2.75 13.11
C MET A 33 1.90 -1.67 12.56
N TRP A 34 3.14 -1.64 13.03
CA TRP A 34 4.13 -0.65 12.56
C TRP A 34 4.51 -0.86 11.10
N PHE A 35 4.68 -2.11 10.67
CA PHE A 35 4.90 -2.43 9.26
C PHE A 35 3.68 -2.03 8.42
N GLY A 36 2.46 -2.30 8.90
CA GLY A 36 1.23 -1.86 8.25
C GLY A 36 1.19 -0.34 8.09
N LEU A 37 1.43 0.41 9.16
CA LEU A 37 1.47 1.88 9.12
C LEU A 37 2.57 2.40 8.18
N PHE A 38 3.77 1.81 8.24
CA PHE A 38 4.88 2.18 7.36
C PHE A 38 4.54 1.90 5.89
N HIS A 39 3.97 0.74 5.60
CA HIS A 39 3.54 0.39 4.25
C HIS A 39 2.43 1.30 3.75
N LEU A 40 1.43 1.58 4.61
CA LEU A 40 0.35 2.51 4.27
C LEU A 40 0.90 3.91 3.98
N ALA A 41 1.88 4.41 4.75
CA ALA A 41 2.42 5.76 4.65
C ALA A 41 3.63 5.96 3.71
N PHE A 42 4.37 4.92 3.36
CA PHE A 42 5.54 5.02 2.48
C PHE A 42 5.42 4.10 1.26
N GLY A 43 4.83 2.92 1.43
CA GLY A 43 4.56 1.99 0.34
C GLY A 43 3.63 2.60 -0.72
N ASN A 44 2.51 3.19 -0.31
CA ASN A 44 1.58 3.87 -1.24
C ASN A 44 2.23 5.07 -1.93
N ALA A 45 3.01 5.88 -1.21
CA ALA A 45 3.78 6.96 -1.84
C ALA A 45 4.75 6.44 -2.91
N LEU A 46 5.46 5.34 -2.63
CA LEU A 46 6.35 4.70 -3.59
C LEU A 46 5.58 4.19 -4.82
N ILE A 47 4.41 3.57 -4.62
CA ILE A 47 3.54 3.11 -5.72
C ILE A 47 3.15 4.29 -6.60
N GLY A 48 2.59 5.37 -6.04
CA GLY A 48 2.18 6.55 -6.82
C GLY A 48 3.35 7.22 -7.57
N ILE A 49 4.57 7.19 -7.01
CA ILE A 49 5.79 7.66 -7.69
C ILE A 49 6.15 6.74 -8.87
N LEU A 50 6.12 5.42 -8.68
CA LEU A 50 6.41 4.44 -9.73
C LEU A 50 5.38 4.52 -10.87
N GLU A 51 4.11 4.68 -10.53
CA GLU A 51 3.01 4.91 -11.46
C GLU A 51 3.24 6.16 -12.32
N SER A 52 3.60 7.25 -11.65
CA SER A 52 3.97 8.48 -12.33
C SER A 52 5.16 8.28 -13.27
N TRP A 53 6.16 7.51 -12.84
CA TRP A 53 7.32 7.19 -13.65
C TRP A 53 6.96 6.34 -14.88
N VAL A 54 6.11 5.33 -14.73
CA VAL A 54 5.62 4.48 -15.84
C VAL A 54 4.93 5.35 -16.90
N VAL A 55 4.03 6.24 -16.51
CA VAL A 55 3.33 7.11 -17.46
C VAL A 55 4.29 8.09 -18.14
N LYS A 56 5.22 8.70 -17.39
CA LYS A 56 6.26 9.56 -17.99
C LYS A 56 7.10 8.81 -19.01
N LYS A 57 7.49 7.57 -18.72
CA LYS A 57 8.38 6.79 -19.58
C LYS A 57 7.68 6.25 -20.82
N VAL A 58 6.47 5.70 -20.67
CA VAL A 58 5.76 5.01 -21.75
C VAL A 58 4.95 6.00 -22.61
N GLN A 59 4.21 6.91 -21.98
CA GLN A 59 3.35 7.84 -22.71
C GLN A 59 4.02 9.20 -23.00
N LYS A 60 5.23 9.42 -22.48
CA LYS A 60 6.02 10.66 -22.67
C LYS A 60 5.26 11.91 -22.23
N LEU A 61 4.48 11.79 -21.17
CA LEU A 61 3.69 12.87 -20.59
C LEU A 61 4.46 13.55 -19.47
N ASN A 62 4.36 14.88 -19.39
CA ASN A 62 4.73 15.58 -18.17
C ASN A 62 3.53 15.54 -17.21
N ILE A 63 3.76 15.01 -16.01
CA ILE A 63 2.73 14.84 -14.99
C ILE A 63 3.27 15.18 -13.62
N GLU A 64 2.39 15.75 -12.80
CA GLU A 64 2.66 16.09 -11.41
C GLU A 64 2.46 14.87 -10.50
N ALA A 65 3.56 14.21 -10.15
CA ALA A 65 3.52 12.92 -9.44
C ALA A 65 2.78 12.98 -8.09
N TRP A 66 2.84 14.11 -7.38
CA TRP A 66 2.19 14.27 -6.08
C TRP A 66 0.66 14.13 -6.16
N LYS A 67 0.04 14.48 -7.30
CA LYS A 67 -1.41 14.32 -7.52
C LYS A 67 -1.80 12.85 -7.66
N ILE A 68 -0.95 12.05 -8.32
CA ILE A 68 -1.14 10.60 -8.45
C ILE A 68 -0.95 9.94 -7.09
N VAL A 69 0.10 10.32 -6.35
CA VAL A 69 0.31 9.85 -4.97
C VAL A 69 -0.91 10.14 -4.09
N LEU A 70 -1.49 11.35 -4.17
CA LEU A 70 -2.70 11.69 -3.44
C LEU A 70 -3.89 10.81 -3.85
N GLY A 71 -4.07 10.56 -5.14
CA GLY A 71 -5.09 9.64 -5.65
C GLY A 71 -4.92 8.22 -5.11
N ASN A 72 -3.69 7.74 -5.04
CA ASN A 72 -3.36 6.42 -4.49
C ASN A 72 -3.63 6.32 -2.98
N TYR A 73 -3.35 7.37 -2.21
CA TYR A 73 -3.79 7.41 -0.80
C TYR A 73 -5.31 7.37 -0.68
N LEU A 74 -6.03 8.13 -1.52
CA LEU A 74 -7.49 8.12 -1.49
C LEU A 74 -8.03 6.74 -1.84
N SER A 75 -7.52 6.11 -2.90
CA SER A 75 -7.94 4.76 -3.31
C SER A 75 -7.64 3.74 -2.21
N MET A 76 -6.51 3.83 -1.52
CA MET A 76 -6.17 3.03 -0.34
C MET A 76 -7.20 3.20 0.79
N PHE A 77 -7.57 4.44 1.16
CA PHE A 77 -8.56 4.68 2.22
C PHE A 77 -9.94 4.11 1.86
N PHE A 78 -10.39 4.32 0.62
CA PHE A 78 -11.65 3.74 0.16
C PHE A 78 -11.60 2.22 0.07
N GLY A 79 -10.46 1.69 -0.39
CA GLY A 79 -10.15 0.26 -0.43
C GLY A 79 -10.31 -0.38 0.95
N LEU A 80 -9.65 0.19 1.95
CA LEU A 80 -9.58 -0.34 3.30
C LEU A 80 -10.91 -0.18 4.09
N TYR A 81 -11.55 0.99 4.02
CA TYR A 81 -12.70 1.29 4.88
C TYR A 81 -14.07 0.98 4.26
N TYR A 82 -14.16 0.87 2.94
CA TYR A 82 -15.45 0.68 2.25
C TYR A 82 -15.45 -0.57 1.38
N ILE A 83 -14.49 -0.70 0.46
CA ILE A 83 -14.51 -1.78 -0.56
C ILE A 83 -14.20 -3.14 0.06
N ALA A 84 -13.12 -3.26 0.82
CA ALA A 84 -12.73 -4.53 1.43
C ALA A 84 -13.76 -5.03 2.46
N PRO A 85 -14.31 -4.20 3.36
CA PRO A 85 -15.41 -4.62 4.23
C PRO A 85 -16.67 -5.03 3.45
N PHE A 86 -17.03 -4.29 2.40
CA PHE A 86 -18.18 -4.64 1.56
C PHE A 86 -18.01 -6.00 0.88
N LEU A 87 -16.85 -6.25 0.26
CA LEU A 87 -16.55 -7.53 -0.40
C LEU A 87 -16.49 -8.68 0.61
N ALA A 88 -15.93 -8.44 1.81
CA ALA A 88 -15.90 -9.43 2.88
C ALA A 88 -17.32 -9.82 3.33
N VAL A 89 -18.20 -8.84 3.55
CA VAL A 89 -19.60 -9.09 3.91
C VAL A 89 -20.33 -9.84 2.80
N ALA A 90 -20.12 -9.45 1.54
CA ALA A 90 -20.70 -10.12 0.37
C ALA A 90 -20.22 -11.58 0.25
N ALA A 91 -18.99 -11.87 0.65
CA ALA A 91 -18.42 -13.22 0.72
C ALA A 91 -18.85 -14.02 1.96
N GLY A 92 -19.70 -13.45 2.84
CA GLY A 92 -20.21 -14.11 4.04
C GLY A 92 -19.40 -13.85 5.32
N ASN A 93 -18.33 -13.05 5.24
CA ASN A 93 -17.53 -12.62 6.38
C ASN A 93 -18.05 -11.29 6.94
N ARG A 94 -18.87 -11.39 7.99
CA ARG A 94 -19.46 -10.21 8.66
C ARG A 94 -18.53 -9.48 9.62
N ASP A 95 -17.31 -10.00 9.85
CA ASP A 95 -16.41 -9.51 10.89
C ASP A 95 -15.00 -9.22 10.34
N PHE A 96 -14.94 -8.50 9.20
CA PHE A 96 -13.70 -8.14 8.49
C PHE A 96 -12.63 -7.53 9.42
N TRP A 97 -13.04 -6.69 10.36
CA TRP A 97 -12.14 -5.97 11.27
C TRP A 97 -11.70 -6.78 12.48
N ARG A 98 -12.40 -7.86 12.82
CA ARG A 98 -12.22 -8.56 14.09
C ARG A 98 -11.40 -9.83 13.98
N ALA A 99 -11.02 -10.24 12.76
CA ALA A 99 -10.16 -11.41 12.48
C ALA A 99 -10.57 -12.68 13.27
N THR A 100 -11.85 -12.79 13.65
CA THR A 100 -12.38 -13.82 14.56
C THR A 100 -12.71 -15.13 13.83
N ARG A 101 -12.79 -15.11 12.50
CA ARG A 101 -12.75 -16.32 11.69
C ARG A 101 -11.34 -16.58 11.22
N ALA A 102 -10.69 -17.47 11.96
CA ALA A 102 -9.50 -18.17 11.52
C ALA A 102 -9.78 -18.85 10.16
N VAL A 103 -8.97 -18.51 9.17
CA VAL A 103 -8.56 -19.43 8.09
C VAL A 103 -9.73 -20.15 7.40
N GLU A 104 -10.68 -19.39 6.84
CA GLU A 104 -11.38 -19.95 5.66
C GLU A 104 -10.32 -20.06 4.57
N GLU A 105 -10.12 -21.28 4.04
CA GLU A 105 -9.12 -21.59 3.01
C GLU A 105 -9.11 -20.49 1.95
N TYR A 106 -7.98 -19.78 1.80
CA TYR A 106 -7.80 -18.79 0.73
C TYR A 106 -7.83 -19.52 -0.61
N LYS A 107 -9.03 -19.69 -1.17
CA LYS A 107 -9.19 -20.29 -2.50
C LYS A 107 -8.67 -19.33 -3.56
N LEU A 108 -7.94 -19.88 -4.53
CA LEU A 108 -7.31 -19.09 -5.61
C LEU A 108 -8.32 -18.21 -6.34
N GLY A 109 -9.50 -18.77 -6.61
CA GLY A 109 -10.60 -18.03 -7.23
C GLY A 109 -11.02 -16.79 -6.43
N GLY A 110 -11.14 -16.91 -5.10
CA GLY A 110 -11.52 -15.78 -4.24
C GLY A 110 -10.46 -14.68 -4.22
N PHE A 111 -9.18 -15.07 -4.15
CA PHE A 111 -8.06 -14.13 -4.22
C PHE A 111 -8.05 -13.36 -5.55
N LEU A 112 -8.13 -14.07 -6.69
CA LEU A 112 -8.10 -13.45 -8.01
C LEU A 112 -9.31 -12.53 -8.25
N VAL A 113 -10.51 -12.95 -7.82
CA VAL A 113 -11.73 -12.13 -7.90
C VAL A 113 -11.58 -10.87 -7.04
N GLY A 114 -11.07 -11.00 -5.82
CA GLY A 114 -10.80 -9.86 -4.93
C GLY A 114 -9.81 -8.87 -5.54
N MET A 115 -8.69 -9.36 -6.07
CA MET A 115 -7.68 -8.53 -6.75
C MET A 115 -8.26 -7.82 -7.98
N PHE A 116 -9.10 -8.49 -8.76
CA PHE A 116 -9.77 -7.90 -9.92
C PHE A 116 -10.73 -6.77 -9.54
N PHE A 117 -11.59 -6.97 -8.54
CA PHE A 117 -12.49 -5.92 -8.09
C PHE A 117 -11.76 -4.75 -7.43
N ALA A 118 -10.69 -5.02 -6.67
CA ALA A 118 -9.82 -3.99 -6.14
C ALA A 118 -9.19 -3.16 -7.27
N TYR A 119 -8.70 -3.80 -8.33
CA TYR A 119 -8.17 -3.13 -9.51
C TYR A 119 -9.20 -2.21 -10.17
N LEU A 120 -10.42 -2.70 -10.42
CA LEU A 120 -11.49 -1.90 -11.01
C LEU A 120 -11.87 -0.69 -10.14
N ALA A 121 -11.94 -0.88 -8.83
CA ALA A 121 -12.26 0.20 -7.91
C ALA A 121 -11.17 1.27 -7.91
N THR A 122 -9.90 0.87 -7.94
CA THR A 122 -8.78 1.81 -8.00
C THR A 122 -8.75 2.59 -9.30
N LEU A 123 -9.02 1.95 -10.46
CA LEU A 123 -9.15 2.66 -11.73
C LEU A 123 -10.19 3.80 -11.64
N PHE A 124 -11.35 3.51 -11.04
CA PHE A 124 -12.42 4.49 -10.90
C PHE A 124 -12.02 5.65 -9.96
N LEU A 125 -11.43 5.32 -8.82
CA LEU A 125 -11.06 6.28 -7.78
C LEU A 125 -9.88 7.16 -8.20
N GLU A 126 -8.90 6.60 -8.91
CA GLU A 126 -7.67 7.31 -9.28
C GLU A 126 -7.78 8.07 -10.60
N TYR A 127 -8.68 7.68 -11.51
CA TYR A 127 -8.90 8.37 -12.79
C TYR A 127 -9.02 9.92 -12.67
N PRO A 128 -9.80 10.51 -11.74
CA PRO A 128 -9.87 11.96 -11.61
C PRO A 128 -8.50 12.59 -11.28
N PHE A 129 -7.65 11.90 -10.53
CA PHE A 129 -6.30 12.36 -10.17
C PHE A 129 -5.36 12.29 -11.36
N PHE A 130 -5.40 11.22 -12.17
CA PHE A 130 -4.65 11.17 -13.43
C PHE A 130 -5.08 12.30 -14.38
N LYS A 131 -6.39 12.55 -14.51
CA LYS A 131 -6.92 13.66 -15.33
C LYS A 131 -6.49 15.04 -14.82
N TRP A 132 -6.27 15.18 -13.52
CA TRP A 132 -5.78 16.41 -12.89
C TRP A 132 -4.25 16.55 -12.95
N ALA A 133 -3.52 15.43 -12.97
CA ALA A 133 -2.06 15.37 -13.03
C ALA A 133 -1.50 15.64 -14.42
N ILE A 134 -2.27 15.33 -15.47
CA ILE A 134 -1.88 15.53 -16.86
C ILE A 134 -2.25 16.95 -17.32
N ASN A 135 -1.33 17.56 -18.07
CA ASN A 135 -1.56 18.88 -18.65
C ASN A 135 -2.85 18.95 -19.50
N PRO A 136 -3.50 20.13 -19.57
CA PRO A 136 -4.78 20.29 -20.29
C PRO A 136 -4.78 19.79 -21.73
N GLU A 137 -3.69 20.01 -22.48
CA GLU A 137 -3.54 19.63 -23.89
C GLU A 137 -3.50 18.10 -24.11
N ASN A 138 -3.21 17.33 -23.06
CA ASN A 138 -3.03 15.89 -23.11
C ASN A 138 -4.11 15.12 -22.33
N LYS A 139 -5.20 15.76 -21.89
CA LYS A 139 -6.23 15.14 -21.03
C LYS A 139 -6.89 13.89 -21.64
N SER A 140 -6.93 13.76 -22.97
CA SER A 140 -7.41 12.54 -23.63
C SER A 140 -6.59 11.30 -23.27
N LYS A 141 -5.32 11.48 -22.87
CA LYS A 141 -4.44 10.40 -22.42
C LYS A 141 -4.64 10.02 -20.96
N ALA A 142 -5.53 10.68 -20.22
CA ALA A 142 -5.76 10.36 -18.80
C ALA A 142 -6.27 8.93 -18.58
N LEU A 143 -7.23 8.48 -19.38
CA LEU A 143 -7.75 7.11 -19.28
C LEU A 143 -6.68 6.05 -19.59
N PRO A 144 -5.95 6.09 -20.73
CA PRO A 144 -4.90 5.11 -20.98
C PRO A 144 -3.74 5.23 -19.99
N ALA A 145 -3.43 6.42 -19.47
CA ALA A 145 -2.42 6.59 -18.41
C ALA A 145 -2.84 5.85 -17.12
N THR A 146 -4.10 6.06 -16.70
CA THR A 146 -4.68 5.40 -15.52
C THR A 146 -4.64 3.89 -15.69
N LEU A 147 -5.14 3.38 -16.82
CA LEU A 147 -5.18 1.95 -17.12
C LEU A 147 -3.79 1.32 -17.13
N LEU A 148 -2.85 1.90 -17.88
CA LEU A 148 -1.49 1.37 -18.00
C LEU A 148 -0.82 1.30 -16.63
N SER A 149 -0.87 2.41 -15.90
CA SER A 149 -0.18 2.56 -14.63
C SER A 149 -0.71 1.59 -13.58
N ASN A 150 -2.04 1.58 -13.39
CA ASN A 150 -2.68 0.68 -12.45
C ASN A 150 -2.51 -0.79 -12.84
N THR A 151 -2.50 -1.13 -14.14
CA THR A 151 -2.26 -2.51 -14.59
C THR A 151 -0.87 -2.98 -14.14
N VAL A 152 0.16 -2.15 -14.34
CA VAL A 152 1.53 -2.49 -13.94
C VAL A 152 1.61 -2.66 -12.42
N SER A 153 1.05 -1.73 -11.65
CA SER A 153 1.02 -1.80 -10.18
C SER A 153 0.29 -3.04 -9.68
N TYR A 154 -0.92 -3.31 -10.17
CA TYR A 154 -1.74 -4.43 -9.72
C TYR A 154 -1.18 -5.79 -10.13
N LEU A 155 -0.60 -5.92 -11.32
CA LEU A 155 0.10 -7.16 -11.70
C LEU A 155 1.29 -7.43 -10.78
N SER A 156 2.07 -6.38 -10.48
CA SER A 156 3.22 -6.48 -9.57
C SER A 156 2.78 -6.86 -8.16
N MET A 157 1.75 -6.19 -7.62
CA MET A 157 1.19 -6.50 -6.30
C MET A 157 0.59 -7.90 -6.25
N THR A 158 -0.19 -8.30 -7.27
CA THR A 158 -0.77 -9.65 -7.36
C THR A 158 0.33 -10.71 -7.35
N GLY A 159 1.41 -10.51 -8.11
CA GLY A 159 2.56 -11.41 -8.12
C GLY A 159 3.23 -11.51 -6.75
N ILE A 160 3.47 -10.39 -6.08
CA ILE A 160 4.05 -10.35 -4.73
C ILE A 160 3.15 -11.08 -3.73
N TYR A 161 1.87 -10.75 -3.67
CA TYR A 161 0.91 -11.39 -2.77
C TYR A 161 0.77 -12.88 -3.06
N PHE A 162 0.74 -13.27 -4.34
CA PHE A 162 0.71 -14.67 -4.72
C PHE A 162 1.93 -15.41 -4.17
N ILE A 163 3.15 -14.89 -4.39
CA ILE A 163 4.40 -15.48 -3.89
C ILE A 163 4.42 -15.60 -2.36
N ILE A 164 3.99 -14.55 -1.65
CA ILE A 164 3.95 -14.54 -0.18
C ILE A 164 2.98 -15.61 0.35
N ASN A 165 1.83 -15.81 -0.32
CA ASN A 165 0.82 -16.75 0.12
C ASN A 165 1.03 -18.18 -0.40
N LEU A 166 1.96 -18.42 -1.33
CA LEU A 166 2.28 -19.77 -1.85
C LEU A 166 2.51 -20.84 -0.76
N PRO A 167 3.24 -20.56 0.35
CA PRO A 167 3.51 -21.58 1.37
C PRO A 167 2.31 -21.95 2.25
N GLU A 168 1.33 -21.06 2.39
CA GLU A 168 0.19 -21.20 3.30
C GLU A 168 -1.11 -21.58 2.58
N SER A 169 -1.12 -21.52 1.25
CA SER A 169 -2.30 -21.78 0.43
C SER A 169 -2.40 -23.25 0.03
N LYS A 170 -3.55 -23.86 0.32
CA LYS A 170 -4.01 -25.08 -0.34
C LYS A 170 -4.84 -24.63 -1.56
N TRP A 171 -4.17 -24.27 -2.64
CA TRP A 171 -4.85 -23.94 -3.90
C TRP A 171 -5.63 -25.14 -4.46
#